data_AF-A0A396GFP9-F1
#
_entry.id   AF-A0A396GFP9-F1
#
_cell.length_a   1.000
_cell.length_b   1.000
_cell.length_c   1.000
_cell.angle_alpha   90.00
_cell.angle_beta   90.00
_cell.angle_gamma   90.00
#
_symmetry.space_group_name_H-M   'P 1'
#
loop_
_entity.id
_entity.type
_entity.pdbx_description
1 polymer ?
#
loop_
_entity_poly.entity_id
_entity_poly.type
_entity_poly.pdbx_seq_one_letter_code
_entity_poly.pdbx_strand_id
1 'polypeptide(L)'
;MLYDCVYVAKFGIVNDYSFPLQVLYYLVRVEPFTTLEIKLQGGKFDHADRMFSDISATWNGVLEDMSDVKELVPELFYLPEVLTNENSIDFGTTQLGEKLDSVRLPAWAENPVDFVHKHRMALESEYVSAHLHEWIDLIFGYKQQGKEAIEADNVFFYITYERTVDIDKISDPVCPIFFYIFSIQLVA
;
A
#
# COMPACT_ATOMS: atom_id res chain seq x y z
N MET A 1 12.43 11.04 34.52
CA MET A 1 12.69 11.68 33.22
C MET A 1 11.86 10.98 32.15
N LEU A 2 10.54 11.08 32.25
CA LEU A 2 9.56 10.38 31.41
C LEU A 2 8.70 11.38 30.61
N TYR A 3 9.27 12.56 30.34
CA TYR A 3 8.56 13.68 29.73
C TYR A 3 9.16 14.16 28.40
N ASP A 4 10.23 13.54 27.90
CA ASP A 4 10.92 14.02 26.69
C ASP A 4 10.65 13.19 25.42
N CYS A 5 10.04 12.00 25.50
CA CYS A 5 9.60 11.26 24.28
C CYS A 5 8.30 11.80 23.67
N VAL A 6 7.67 12.81 24.31
CA VAL A 6 6.45 13.46 23.84
C VAL A 6 6.75 14.80 23.15
N TYR A 7 8.01 15.06 22.79
CA TYR A 7 8.32 16.05 21.73
C TYR A 7 8.08 15.42 20.35
N VAL A 8 6.80 15.13 20.14
CA VAL A 8 6.04 15.09 18.89
C VAL A 8 6.91 15.21 17.63
N ALA A 9 7.10 14.10 16.92
CA ALA A 9 7.21 14.13 15.46
C ALA A 9 5.89 14.72 14.96
N LYS A 10 5.83 16.04 14.85
CA LYS A 10 4.58 16.81 14.78
C LYS A 10 3.94 16.79 13.39
N PHE A 11 4.57 16.12 12.41
CA PHE A 11 4.19 16.22 11.00
C PHE A 11 4.58 14.98 10.15
N GLY A 12 4.66 13.78 10.72
CA GLY A 12 4.93 12.57 9.93
C GLY A 12 3.65 12.03 9.27
N ILE A 13 3.77 11.48 8.06
CA ILE A 13 2.69 10.76 7.39
C ILE A 13 2.28 9.58 8.28
N VAL A 14 1.00 9.53 8.65
CA VAL A 14 0.46 8.53 9.59
C VAL A 14 0.35 7.16 8.94
N ASN A 15 0.05 7.13 7.64
CA ASN A 15 -0.05 5.91 6.86
C ASN A 15 1.28 5.61 6.19
N ASP A 16 1.68 4.34 6.21
CA ASP A 16 2.90 3.88 5.56
C ASP A 16 2.63 3.66 4.06
N TYR A 17 3.68 3.80 3.24
CA TYR A 17 3.62 3.53 1.81
C TYR A 17 3.40 2.03 1.52
N SER A 18 3.77 1.16 2.47
CA SER A 18 3.55 -0.28 2.43
C SER A 18 2.88 -0.77 3.72
N PHE A 19 1.69 -1.36 3.59
CA PHE A 19 0.94 -1.92 4.73
C PHE A 19 0.15 -3.16 4.27
N PRO A 20 -0.07 -4.22 5.07
CA PRO A 20 -0.67 -5.46 4.58
C PRO A 20 -2.10 -5.27 4.04
N LEU A 21 -2.86 -4.30 4.55
CA LEU A 21 -4.17 -3.97 3.97
C LEU A 21 -4.06 -3.45 2.54
N GLN A 22 -2.97 -2.78 2.16
CA GLN A 22 -2.76 -2.30 0.79
C GLN A 22 -2.50 -3.48 -0.16
N VAL A 23 -1.74 -4.49 0.27
CA VAL A 23 -1.55 -5.72 -0.50
C VAL A 23 -2.88 -6.43 -0.70
N LEU A 24 -3.68 -6.58 0.37
CA LEU A 24 -5.02 -7.15 0.28
C LEU A 24 -5.95 -6.31 -0.62
N TYR A 25 -5.85 -4.99 -0.55
CA TYR A 25 -6.62 -4.06 -1.39
C TYR A 25 -6.37 -4.32 -2.87
N TYR A 26 -5.12 -4.41 -3.32
CA TYR A 26 -4.80 -4.69 -4.72
C TYR A 26 -5.09 -6.13 -5.15
N LEU A 27 -4.88 -7.09 -4.26
CA LEU A 27 -4.91 -8.52 -4.61
C LEU A 27 -6.23 -9.23 -4.28
N VAL A 28 -7.26 -8.52 -3.81
CA VAL A 28 -8.54 -9.08 -3.31
C VAL A 28 -9.24 -10.03 -4.29
N ARG A 29 -8.92 -9.99 -5.58
CA ARG A 29 -9.50 -10.84 -6.65
C ARG A 29 -8.81 -12.19 -6.82
N VAL A 30 -7.65 -12.39 -6.18
CA VAL A 30 -6.83 -13.60 -6.30
C VAL A 30 -6.73 -14.29 -4.95
N GLU A 31 -6.90 -15.61 -4.91
CA GLU A 31 -6.67 -16.39 -3.69
C GLU A 31 -5.15 -16.54 -3.42
N PRO A 32 -4.71 -16.56 -2.15
CA PRO A 32 -5.49 -16.62 -0.92
C PRO A 32 -5.96 -15.25 -0.38
N PHE A 33 -5.72 -14.15 -1.09
CA PHE A 33 -5.94 -12.79 -0.59
C PHE A 33 -7.42 -12.47 -0.42
N THR A 34 -8.29 -13.00 -1.28
CA THR A 34 -9.74 -12.93 -1.08
C THR A 34 -10.15 -13.49 0.29
N THR A 35 -9.71 -14.71 0.61
CA THR A 35 -10.02 -15.34 1.90
C THR A 35 -9.44 -14.56 3.08
N LEU A 36 -8.24 -13.98 2.93
CA LEU A 36 -7.58 -13.21 3.97
C LEU A 36 -8.29 -11.88 4.25
N GLU A 37 -8.73 -11.17 3.21
CA GLU A 37 -9.49 -9.91 3.35
C GLU A 37 -10.78 -10.15 4.13
N ILE A 38 -11.55 -11.18 3.76
CA ILE A 38 -12.82 -11.52 4.42
C ILE A 38 -12.59 -11.80 5.91
N LYS A 39 -11.54 -12.57 6.24
CA LYS A 39 -11.19 -12.89 7.62
C LYS A 39 -10.82 -11.63 8.41
N LEU A 40 -10.05 -10.73 7.80
CA LEU A 40 -9.60 -9.51 8.45
C LEU A 40 -10.76 -8.53 8.72
N GLN A 41 -11.75 -8.51 7.84
CA GLN A 41 -12.96 -7.68 7.94
C GLN A 41 -14.11 -8.32 8.74
N GLY A 42 -13.82 -9.39 9.49
CA GLY A 42 -14.80 -10.00 10.39
C GLY A 42 -15.83 -10.90 9.70
N GLY A 43 -15.46 -11.52 8.58
CA GLY A 43 -16.25 -12.55 7.89
C GLY A 43 -17.03 -12.07 6.66
N LYS A 44 -16.80 -10.85 6.19
CA LYS A 44 -17.38 -10.28 4.95
C LYS A 44 -16.39 -9.29 4.32
N PHE A 45 -16.57 -8.96 3.04
CA PHE A 45 -15.78 -7.91 2.39
C PHE A 45 -15.97 -6.53 3.04
N ASP A 46 -14.99 -5.65 2.83
CA ASP A 46 -15.13 -4.23 3.12
C ASP A 46 -16.29 -3.57 2.32
N HIS A 47 -16.62 -2.33 2.67
CA HIS A 47 -17.54 -1.51 1.90
C HIS A 47 -17.07 -1.38 0.45
N ALA A 48 -17.96 -1.69 -0.50
CA ALA A 48 -17.68 -1.65 -1.93
C ALA A 48 -17.04 -0.33 -2.39
N ASP A 49 -17.48 0.83 -1.88
CA ASP A 49 -16.90 2.14 -2.24
C ASP A 49 -15.40 2.27 -1.91
N ARG A 50 -14.86 1.43 -1.02
CA ARG A 50 -13.45 1.45 -0.61
C ARG A 50 -12.61 0.35 -1.25
N MET A 51 -13.22 -0.53 -2.05
CA MET A 51 -12.50 -1.62 -2.68
C MET A 51 -11.81 -1.17 -3.96
N PHE A 52 -10.67 -1.80 -4.28
CA PHE A 52 -9.96 -1.55 -5.53
C PHE A 52 -10.85 -1.91 -6.72
N SER A 53 -11.21 -0.92 -7.53
CA SER A 53 -12.19 -1.11 -8.62
C SER A 53 -11.88 -0.30 -9.87
N ASP A 54 -11.02 0.72 -9.80
CA ASP A 54 -10.67 1.57 -10.94
C ASP A 54 -9.25 2.11 -10.77
N ILE A 55 -8.37 1.84 -11.74
CA ILE A 55 -6.97 2.25 -11.70
C ILE A 55 -6.81 3.77 -11.70
N SER A 56 -7.64 4.47 -12.49
CA SER A 56 -7.57 5.93 -12.60
C SER A 56 -8.09 6.60 -11.33
N ALA A 57 -9.16 6.04 -10.74
CA ALA A 57 -9.67 6.54 -9.46
C ALA A 57 -8.66 6.32 -8.33
N THR A 58 -8.02 5.14 -8.26
CA THR A 58 -6.98 4.86 -7.26
C THR A 58 -5.78 5.80 -7.43
N TRP A 59 -5.33 6.04 -8.66
CA TRP A 59 -4.26 6.99 -8.95
C TRP A 59 -4.60 8.42 -8.50
N ASN A 60 -5.80 8.90 -8.82
CA ASN A 60 -6.25 10.23 -8.39
C ASN A 60 -6.39 10.32 -6.86
N GLY A 61 -6.84 9.25 -6.20
CA GLY A 61 -6.90 9.19 -4.74
C GLY A 61 -5.55 9.44 -4.09
N VAL A 62 -4.49 8.78 -4.58
CA VAL A 62 -3.11 8.96 -4.10
C VAL A 62 -2.58 10.38 -4.36
N LEU A 63 -3.03 11.05 -5.44
CA LEU A 63 -2.62 12.42 -5.75
C LEU A 63 -3.36 13.49 -4.94
N GLU A 64 -4.61 13.24 -4.57
CA GLU A 64 -5.49 14.24 -3.97
C GLU A 64 -5.60 14.11 -2.44
N ASP A 65 -5.54 12.89 -1.91
CA ASP A 65 -5.63 12.61 -0.48
C ASP A 65 -4.23 12.51 0.15
N MET A 66 -3.88 13.51 0.95
CA MET A 66 -2.60 13.56 1.67
C MET A 66 -2.40 12.42 2.68
N SER A 67 -3.45 11.65 2.99
CA SER A 67 -3.38 10.45 3.81
C SER A 67 -3.24 9.16 3.00
N ASP A 68 -3.45 9.22 1.68
CA ASP A 68 -3.32 8.11 0.76
C ASP A 68 -1.96 8.13 0.06
N VAL A 69 -0.96 7.55 0.71
CA VAL A 69 0.43 7.50 0.21
C VAL A 69 0.80 6.13 -0.36
N LYS A 70 -0.21 5.43 -0.89
CA LYS A 70 -0.06 4.03 -1.28
C LYS A 70 0.87 3.85 -2.47
N GLU A 71 1.90 3.02 -2.33
CA GLU A 71 2.72 2.56 -3.44
C GLU A 71 2.11 1.35 -4.17
N LEU A 72 2.60 1.06 -5.37
CA LEU A 72 2.16 -0.08 -6.17
C LEU A 72 2.77 -1.40 -5.68
N VAL A 73 2.00 -2.49 -5.81
CA VAL A 73 2.51 -3.85 -5.57
C VAL A 73 3.17 -4.44 -6.84
N PRO A 74 4.16 -5.33 -6.70
CA PRO A 74 4.86 -5.95 -7.85
C PRO A 74 3.92 -6.64 -8.85
N GLU A 75 2.82 -7.23 -8.38
CA GLU A 75 1.85 -7.98 -9.19
C GLU A 75 1.27 -7.12 -10.32
N LEU A 76 1.18 -5.79 -10.16
CA LEU A 76 0.72 -4.88 -11.21
C LEU A 76 1.68 -4.76 -12.40
N PHE A 77 2.86 -5.40 -12.34
CA PHE A 77 3.85 -5.46 -13.41
C PHE A 77 4.00 -6.87 -14.01
N TYR A 78 3.28 -7.87 -13.50
CA TYR A 78 3.36 -9.22 -14.06
C TYR A 78 2.13 -10.12 -13.99
N LEU A 79 1.13 -9.82 -13.17
CA LEU A 79 0.01 -10.71 -12.88
C LEU A 79 -1.33 -10.03 -13.27
N PRO A 80 -1.79 -10.16 -14.52
CA PRO A 80 -3.05 -9.54 -14.98
C PRO A 80 -4.30 -10.03 -14.26
N GLU A 81 -4.25 -11.22 -13.66
CA GLU A 81 -5.34 -11.86 -12.93
C GLU A 81 -5.85 -11.02 -11.76
N VAL A 82 -4.98 -10.16 -11.18
CA VAL A 82 -5.36 -9.23 -10.08
C VAL A 82 -6.40 -8.20 -10.50
N LEU A 83 -6.53 -7.95 -11.81
CA LEU A 83 -7.45 -6.97 -12.39
C LEU A 83 -8.77 -7.61 -12.86
N THR A 84 -8.88 -8.94 -12.83
CA THR A 84 -10.03 -9.69 -13.34
C THR A 84 -10.74 -10.45 -12.23
N ASN A 85 -12.08 -10.49 -12.29
CA ASN A 85 -12.87 -11.32 -11.37
C ASN A 85 -13.14 -12.71 -11.96
N GLU A 86 -12.10 -13.51 -12.18
CA GLU A 86 -12.24 -14.85 -12.77
C GLU A 86 -13.10 -15.79 -11.91
N ASN A 87 -13.04 -15.61 -10.60
CA ASN A 87 -13.76 -16.43 -9.62
C ASN A 87 -15.24 -16.02 -9.45
N SER A 88 -15.72 -15.01 -10.19
CA SER A 88 -17.10 -14.50 -10.10
C SER A 88 -17.51 -14.14 -8.66
N ILE A 89 -16.56 -13.56 -7.90
CA ILE A 89 -16.75 -13.15 -6.50
C ILE A 89 -17.75 -12.00 -6.45
N ASP A 90 -18.66 -12.02 -5.48
CA ASP A 90 -19.58 -10.91 -5.22
C ASP A 90 -18.95 -9.91 -4.24
N PHE A 91 -18.38 -8.84 -4.79
CA PHE A 91 -17.80 -7.74 -4.03
C PHE A 91 -18.85 -6.70 -3.59
N GLY A 92 -20.13 -6.95 -3.86
CA GLY A 92 -21.23 -6.07 -3.49
C GLY A 92 -21.43 -4.91 -4.47
N THR A 93 -22.04 -3.84 -3.97
CA THR A 93 -22.52 -2.72 -4.79
C THR A 93 -22.16 -1.40 -4.12
N THR A 94 -21.63 -0.46 -4.89
CA THR A 94 -21.30 0.89 -4.42
C THR A 94 -22.56 1.67 -4.04
N GLN A 95 -22.41 2.79 -3.34
CA GLN A 95 -23.53 3.67 -2.99
C GLN A 95 -24.26 4.23 -4.21
N LEU A 96 -23.57 4.30 -5.36
CA LEU A 96 -24.12 4.74 -6.64
C LEU A 96 -24.87 3.61 -7.37
N GLY A 97 -24.96 2.42 -6.78
CA GLY A 97 -25.64 1.26 -7.37
C GLY A 97 -24.79 0.48 -8.37
N GLU A 98 -23.49 0.73 -8.44
CA GLU A 98 -22.60 0.00 -9.35
C GLU A 98 -22.14 -1.31 -8.71
N LYS A 99 -22.39 -2.44 -9.37
CA LYS A 99 -21.87 -3.73 -8.91
C LYS A 99 -20.37 -3.82 -9.21
N LEU A 100 -19.59 -4.16 -8.20
CA LEU A 100 -18.16 -4.38 -8.37
C LEU A 100 -17.88 -5.73 -9.02
N ASP A 101 -16.93 -5.73 -9.95
CA ASP A 101 -16.47 -6.91 -10.67
C ASP A 101 -14.97 -6.76 -11.00
N SER A 102 -14.57 -6.90 -12.26
CA SER A 102 -13.20 -6.65 -12.73
C SER A 102 -12.83 -5.17 -12.61
N VAL A 103 -11.54 -4.89 -12.41
CA VAL A 103 -11.02 -3.54 -12.23
C VAL A 103 -11.14 -2.75 -13.54
N ARG A 104 -11.67 -1.52 -13.46
CA ARG A 104 -11.74 -0.60 -14.60
C ARG A 104 -10.35 -0.15 -14.99
N LEU A 105 -10.01 -0.40 -16.26
CA LEU A 105 -8.73 -0.06 -16.85
C LEU A 105 -8.77 1.36 -17.43
N PRO A 106 -7.62 2.05 -17.48
CA PRO A 106 -7.52 3.32 -18.18
C PRO A 106 -7.73 3.13 -19.69
N ALA A 107 -8.18 4.20 -20.37
CA ALA A 107 -8.56 4.14 -21.79
C ALA A 107 -7.43 3.73 -22.76
N TRP A 108 -6.17 3.80 -22.34
CA TRP A 108 -5.01 3.38 -23.12
C TRP A 108 -4.69 1.88 -23.01
N ALA A 109 -5.35 1.15 -22.11
CA ALA A 109 -5.20 -0.29 -21.95
C ALA A 109 -6.40 -1.01 -22.55
N GLU A 110 -6.16 -1.93 -23.48
CA GLU A 110 -7.23 -2.68 -24.17
C GLU A 110 -7.80 -3.79 -23.28
N ASN A 111 -6.97 -4.39 -22.45
CA ASN A 111 -7.30 -5.48 -21.53
C ASN A 111 -6.25 -5.58 -20.41
N PRO A 112 -6.48 -6.40 -19.36
CA PRO A 112 -5.56 -6.53 -18.24
C PRO A 112 -4.14 -6.95 -18.62
N VAL A 113 -4.00 -7.83 -19.62
CA VAL A 113 -2.69 -8.29 -20.10
C VAL A 113 -1.92 -7.15 -20.76
N ASP A 114 -2.60 -6.37 -21.59
CA ASP A 114 -2.03 -5.17 -22.24
C ASP A 114 -1.68 -4.08 -21.22
N PHE A 115 -2.51 -3.87 -20.19
CA PHE A 115 -2.19 -2.99 -19.06
C PHE A 115 -0.87 -3.41 -18.39
N VAL A 116 -0.77 -4.67 -17.96
CA VAL A 116 0.42 -5.20 -17.28
C VAL A 116 1.66 -5.15 -18.19
N HIS A 117 1.48 -5.45 -19.49
CA HIS A 117 2.56 -5.37 -20.46
C HIS A 117 3.12 -3.96 -20.58
N LYS A 118 2.26 -2.95 -20.70
CA LYS A 118 2.65 -1.53 -20.74
C LYS A 118 3.29 -1.07 -19.44
N HIS A 119 2.77 -1.52 -18.28
CA HIS A 119 3.38 -1.24 -16.98
C HIS A 119 4.81 -1.78 -16.89
N ARG A 120 5.03 -3.03 -17.33
CA ARG A 120 6.38 -3.61 -17.39
C ARG A 120 7.28 -2.86 -18.36
N MET A 121 6.80 -2.50 -19.55
CA MET A 121 7.58 -1.71 -20.50
C MET A 121 7.98 -0.35 -19.94
N ALA A 122 7.10 0.30 -19.17
CA ALA A 122 7.40 1.56 -18.51
C ALA A 122 8.47 1.39 -17.42
N LEU A 123 8.36 0.33 -16.60
CA LEU A 123 9.35 0.00 -15.56
C LEU A 123 10.75 -0.26 -16.15
N GLU A 124 10.81 -0.94 -17.30
CA GLU A 124 12.07 -1.27 -18.00
C GLU A 124 12.53 -0.15 -18.96
N SER A 125 11.89 1.02 -18.93
CA SER A 125 12.24 2.13 -19.81
C SER A 125 13.57 2.78 -19.43
N GLU A 126 14.20 3.45 -20.39
CA GLU A 126 15.42 4.24 -20.13
C GLU A 126 15.17 5.32 -19.07
N TYR A 127 13.97 5.93 -19.07
CA TYR A 127 13.61 6.95 -18.09
C TYR A 127 13.61 6.36 -16.68
N VAL A 128 12.90 5.25 -16.45
CA VAL A 128 12.88 4.62 -15.13
C VAL A 128 14.26 4.11 -14.75
N SER A 129 14.99 3.46 -15.66
CA SER A 129 16.36 3.00 -15.42
C SER A 129 17.29 4.13 -14.96
N ALA A 130 17.16 5.32 -15.54
CA ALA A 130 17.96 6.49 -15.18
C ALA A 130 17.59 7.09 -13.82
N HIS A 131 16.37 6.94 -13.32
CA HIS A 131 15.87 7.62 -12.11
C HIS A 131 15.47 6.66 -10.97
N LEU A 132 15.46 5.34 -11.19
CA LEU A 132 15.01 4.35 -10.20
C LEU A 132 15.84 4.43 -8.90
N HIS A 133 17.12 4.77 -9.01
CA HIS A 133 18.00 4.97 -7.86
C HIS A 133 17.51 6.08 -6.92
N GLU A 134 16.81 7.10 -7.43
CA GLU A 134 16.25 8.18 -6.62
C GLU A 134 15.08 7.69 -5.76
N TRP A 135 14.27 6.77 -6.29
CA TRP A 135 13.22 6.09 -5.51
C TRP A 135 13.84 5.14 -4.47
N ILE A 136 14.89 4.41 -4.85
CA ILE A 136 15.65 3.57 -3.90
C ILE A 136 16.20 4.42 -2.74
N ASP A 137 16.68 5.65 -3.02
CA ASP A 137 17.15 6.56 -1.99
C ASP A 137 16.08 6.94 -0.97
N LEU A 138 14.81 7.05 -1.40
CA LEU A 138 13.67 7.33 -0.53
C LEU A 138 13.30 6.14 0.35
N ILE A 139 13.23 4.94 -0.24
CA ILE A 139 12.71 3.75 0.45
C ILE A 139 13.80 3.07 1.30
N PHE A 140 15.01 2.95 0.76
CA PHE A 140 16.10 2.15 1.34
C PHE A 140 17.40 2.93 1.57
N GLY A 141 17.53 4.12 0.99
CA GLY A 141 18.77 4.88 1.02
C GLY A 141 18.77 6.04 2.02
N TYR A 142 19.57 7.06 1.70
CA TYR A 142 19.90 8.13 2.65
C TYR A 142 18.76 9.13 2.87
N LYS A 143 17.71 9.13 2.03
CA LYS A 143 16.52 9.98 2.17
C LYS A 143 15.41 9.31 2.97
N GLN A 144 15.65 8.14 3.55
CA GLN A 144 14.67 7.44 4.40
C GLN A 144 14.46 8.14 5.75
N GLN A 145 15.51 8.75 6.32
CA GLN A 145 15.49 9.38 7.64
C GLN A 145 16.34 10.68 7.67
N GLY A 146 16.21 11.46 8.74
CA GLY A 146 17.04 12.64 8.96
C GLY A 146 16.55 13.90 8.22
N LYS A 147 17.47 14.82 7.93
CA LYS A 147 17.14 16.12 7.33
C LYS A 147 16.71 15.96 5.86
N GLU A 148 17.33 15.00 5.20
CA GLU A 148 17.17 14.65 3.80
C GLU A 148 15.78 14.06 3.54
N ALA A 149 15.24 13.29 4.49
CA ALA A 149 13.85 12.84 4.46
C ALA A 149 12.85 14.00 4.60
N ILE A 150 13.13 14.96 5.49
CA ILE A 150 12.28 16.16 5.67
C ILE A 150 12.28 17.01 4.40
N GLU A 151 13.44 17.20 3.76
CA GLU A 151 13.56 17.95 2.52
C GLU A 151 12.87 17.28 1.33
N ALA A 152 12.69 15.96 1.38
CA ALA A 152 12.02 15.16 0.36
C ALA A 152 10.56 14.82 0.70
N ASP A 153 9.98 15.41 1.77
CA ASP A 153 8.64 15.11 2.28
C ASP A 153 8.39 13.60 2.54
N ASN A 154 9.44 12.87 2.91
CA ASN A 154 9.47 11.41 3.06
C ASN A 154 9.58 10.98 4.54
N VAL A 155 8.82 11.65 5.42
CA VAL A 155 8.86 11.38 6.87
C VAL A 155 7.57 10.68 7.31
N PHE A 156 7.71 9.45 7.79
CA PHE A 156 6.61 8.63 8.29
C PHE A 156 6.52 8.67 9.81
N PHE A 157 5.44 8.11 10.35
CA PHE A 157 5.22 8.05 11.79
C PHE A 157 6.32 7.25 12.49
N TYR A 158 6.89 7.76 13.58
CA TYR A 158 8.16 7.28 14.16
C TYR A 158 8.22 5.77 14.46
N ILE A 159 7.09 5.11 14.69
CA ILE A 159 7.01 3.66 14.96
C ILE A 159 7.31 2.79 13.74
N THR A 160 7.29 3.35 12.53
CA THR A 160 7.58 2.61 11.29
C THR A 160 9.08 2.43 11.06
N TYR A 161 9.92 3.24 11.72
CA TYR A 161 11.37 3.12 11.64
C TYR A 161 11.93 2.07 12.60
N GLU A 162 12.89 1.27 12.13
CA GLU A 162 13.56 0.24 12.92
C GLU A 162 14.20 0.85 14.19
N ARG A 163 14.08 0.16 15.33
CA ARG A 163 14.73 0.49 16.62
C ARG A 163 14.23 1.75 17.33
N THR A 164 13.15 2.39 16.89
CA THR A 164 12.52 3.47 17.66
C THR A 164 11.76 2.97 18.88
N VAL A 165 11.36 1.69 18.88
CA VAL A 165 10.68 1.04 20.01
C VAL A 165 11.43 -0.21 20.43
N ASP A 166 11.90 -0.22 21.67
CA ASP A 166 12.52 -1.39 22.30
C ASP A 166 11.41 -2.33 22.79
N ILE A 167 11.07 -3.32 21.95
CA ILE A 167 9.99 -4.28 22.18
C ILE A 167 10.20 -5.02 23.50
N ASP A 168 11.45 -5.29 23.87
CA ASP A 168 11.81 -6.02 25.10
C ASP A 168 11.55 -5.20 26.38
N LYS A 169 11.40 -3.88 26.26
CA LYS A 169 11.06 -2.99 27.37
C LYS A 169 9.56 -2.71 27.51
N ILE A 170 8.74 -3.16 26.57
CA ILE A 170 7.28 -2.98 26.63
C ILE A 170 6.71 -3.93 27.68
N SER A 171 6.28 -3.36 28.82
CA SER A 171 5.70 -4.12 29.94
C SER A 171 4.20 -4.39 29.80
N ASP A 172 3.55 -3.75 28.83
CA ASP A 172 2.12 -3.88 28.56
C ASP A 172 1.88 -5.10 27.65
N PRO A 173 1.03 -6.07 28.00
CA PRO A 173 0.80 -7.27 27.20
C PRO A 173 0.06 -7.03 25.86
N VAL A 174 -0.55 -5.86 25.63
CA VAL A 174 -1.32 -5.57 24.40
C VAL A 174 -0.48 -4.87 23.32
N CYS A 175 0.48 -4.05 23.72
CA CYS A 175 1.31 -3.22 22.85
C CYS A 175 2.32 -4.01 21.95
N PRO A 176 2.95 -5.12 22.38
CA PRO A 176 3.92 -5.88 21.59
C PRO A 176 3.33 -6.52 20.33
N ILE A 177 2.03 -6.82 20.32
CA ILE A 177 1.35 -7.50 19.19
C ILE A 177 1.32 -6.60 17.95
N PHE A 178 1.14 -5.29 18.13
CA PHE A 178 1.18 -4.32 17.03
C PHE A 178 2.57 -4.27 16.38
N PHE A 179 3.64 -4.32 17.17
CA PHE A 179 5.02 -4.23 16.67
C PHE A 179 5.50 -5.48 15.94
N TYR A 180 5.07 -6.67 16.37
CA TYR A 180 5.43 -7.92 15.71
C TYR A 180 4.85 -8.05 14.30
N ILE A 181 3.65 -7.50 14.06
CA ILE A 181 3.02 -7.50 12.73
C ILE A 181 3.82 -6.61 11.77
N PHE A 182 4.25 -5.42 12.20
CA PHE A 182 5.08 -4.52 11.39
C PHE A 182 6.49 -5.08 11.12
N SER A 183 7.12 -5.73 12.11
CA SER A 183 8.50 -6.21 11.98
C SER A 183 8.67 -7.40 11.03
N ILE A 184 7.66 -8.26 10.88
CA ILE A 184 7.70 -9.39 9.94
C ILE A 184 7.69 -8.90 8.48
N GLN A 185 7.21 -7.68 8.22
CA GLN A 185 7.03 -7.15 6.87
C GLN A 185 8.26 -6.43 6.30
N LEU A 186 9.23 -6.05 7.13
CA LEU A 186 10.50 -5.46 6.68
C LEU A 186 11.53 -6.51 6.22
N VAL A 187 11.25 -7.81 6.41
CA VAL A 187 12.22 -8.90 6.19
C VAL A 187 11.76 -9.90 5.10
N ALA A 188 10.61 -9.67 4.46
CA ALA A 188 10.10 -10.49 3.34
C ALA A 188 9.97 -9.64 2.09
#